data_AF-A0A838J074-F1
#
_entry.id   AF-A0A838J074-F1
#
_cell.length_a   1.000
_cell.length_b   1.000
_cell.length_c   1.000
_cell.angle_alpha   90.00
_cell.angle_beta   90.00
_cell.angle_gamma   90.00
#
_symmetry.space_group_name_H-M   'P 1'
#
loop_
_entity.id
_entity.type
_entity.pdbx_description
1 polymer ?
#
loop_
_entity_poly.entity_id
_entity_poly.type
_entity_poly.pdbx_seq_one_letter_code
_entity_poly.pdbx_strand_id
1 'polypeptide(L)'
;MEAAFMWFVLGGSFVGLPMFEAGTELRLVSPDLLTVYSSGRVVDDQLVIDLPLDASMEIRLLVFPPDASDAVIAEVLSGAAAIHGQVADDRSDIMVRFANVEDAVSLRAWLMDERGVRLVLVTRRSS
;
A
#
# COMPACT_ATOMS: atom_id res chain seq x y z
N MET A 1 17.90 27.82 20.90
CA MET A 1 16.83 26.94 20.40
C MET A 1 17.22 26.58 18.98
N GLU A 2 17.96 25.49 18.82
CA GLU A 2 18.25 24.91 17.50
C GLU A 2 17.46 23.62 17.41
N ALA A 3 16.45 23.61 16.54
CA ALA A 3 15.72 22.41 16.19
C ALA A 3 16.59 21.61 15.20
N ALA A 4 17.23 20.56 15.70
CA ALA A 4 17.85 19.56 14.85
C ALA A 4 16.73 18.78 14.14
N PHE A 5 16.44 19.17 12.89
CA PHE A 5 15.68 18.37 11.96
C PHE A 5 16.47 17.09 11.67
N MET A 6 16.18 16.01 12.40
CA MET A 6 16.69 14.67 12.13
C MET A 6 16.10 14.20 10.80
N TRP A 7 16.90 14.30 9.75
CA TRP A 7 16.67 13.57 8.51
C TRP A 7 16.84 12.09 8.80
N PHE A 8 15.73 11.36 8.90
CA PHE A 8 15.76 9.90 8.91
C PHE A 8 16.20 9.42 7.52
N VAL A 9 17.45 8.99 7.41
CA VAL A 9 17.88 8.14 6.31
C VAL A 9 17.39 6.73 6.63
N LEU A 10 16.24 6.36 6.07
CA LEU A 10 15.77 4.97 6.07
C LEU A 10 16.60 4.16 5.05
N GLY A 11 17.85 3.88 5.38
CA GLY A 11 18.72 2.97 4.64
C GLY A 11 18.48 1.51 5.04
N GLY A 12 17.22 1.09 5.13
CA GLY A 12 16.86 -0.29 5.39
C GLY A 12 16.78 -1.06 4.08
N SER A 13 17.58 -2.11 3.92
CA SER A 13 17.46 -3.00 2.75
C SER A 13 16.11 -3.71 2.78
N PHE A 14 15.13 -3.19 2.03
CA PHE A 14 13.77 -3.75 1.88
C PHE A 14 13.73 -5.03 1.03
N VAL A 15 14.59 -6.00 1.35
CA VAL A 15 14.67 -7.29 0.65
C VAL A 15 13.38 -8.07 0.91
N GLY A 16 12.66 -8.39 -0.16
CA GLY A 16 11.40 -9.14 -0.09
C GLY A 16 10.13 -8.30 -0.04
N LEU A 17 10.21 -6.97 -0.12
CA LEU A 17 9.01 -6.15 -0.34
C LEU A 17 8.55 -6.21 -1.81
N PRO A 18 7.23 -6.15 -2.07
CA PRO A 18 6.73 -6.18 -3.43
C PRO A 18 7.28 -5.03 -4.28
N MET A 19 7.51 -5.33 -5.55
CA MET A 19 7.86 -4.35 -6.57
C MET A 19 6.58 -3.72 -7.13
N PHE A 20 6.64 -2.41 -7.38
CA PHE A 20 5.56 -1.64 -7.98
C PHE A 20 6.07 -1.07 -9.30
N GLU A 21 6.01 -1.90 -10.33
CA GLU A 21 6.34 -1.52 -11.70
C GLU A 21 5.08 -1.21 -12.50
N ALA A 22 5.24 -0.70 -13.72
CA ALA A 22 4.11 -0.43 -14.60
C ALA A 22 3.28 -1.70 -14.82
N GLY A 23 1.97 -1.60 -14.59
CA GLY A 23 1.03 -2.72 -14.70
C GLY A 23 0.80 -3.49 -13.40
N THR A 24 1.56 -3.25 -12.32
CA THR A 24 1.27 -3.82 -10.99
C THR A 24 -0.13 -3.39 -10.54
N GLU A 25 -0.94 -4.35 -10.10
CA GLU A 25 -2.27 -4.10 -9.54
C GLU A 25 -2.24 -4.22 -8.01
N LEU A 26 -2.78 -3.22 -7.33
CA LEU A 26 -2.99 -3.22 -5.88
C LEU A 26 -4.48 -3.35 -5.59
N ARG A 27 -4.87 -4.34 -4.79
CA ARG A 27 -6.25 -4.46 -4.27
C ARG A 27 -6.30 -4.19 -2.79
N LEU A 28 -7.26 -3.37 -2.39
CA LEU A 28 -7.61 -3.14 -0.99
C LEU A 28 -8.79 -4.04 -0.65
N VAL A 29 -8.60 -4.92 0.33
CA VAL A 29 -9.59 -5.93 0.71
C VAL A 29 -9.82 -5.95 2.22
N SER A 30 -10.92 -6.57 2.64
CA SER A 30 -11.25 -6.80 4.05
C SER A 30 -10.19 -7.66 4.76
N PRO A 31 -10.08 -7.60 6.09
CA PRO A 31 -9.17 -8.45 6.86
C PRO A 31 -9.36 -9.96 6.66
N ASP A 32 -10.58 -10.39 6.33
CA ASP A 32 -10.93 -11.78 6.00
C ASP A 32 -10.69 -12.15 4.52
N LEU A 33 -10.21 -11.20 3.70
CA LEU A 33 -9.94 -11.33 2.27
C LEU A 33 -11.18 -11.60 1.39
N LEU A 34 -12.39 -11.50 1.92
CA LEU A 34 -13.63 -11.84 1.20
C LEU A 34 -14.21 -10.66 0.42
N THR A 35 -13.95 -9.43 0.84
CA THR A 35 -14.51 -8.22 0.25
C THR A 35 -13.41 -7.38 -0.37
N VAL A 36 -13.51 -7.12 -1.68
CA VAL A 36 -12.65 -6.13 -2.35
C VAL A 36 -13.32 -4.78 -2.22
N TYR A 37 -12.65 -3.83 -1.57
CA TYR A 37 -13.13 -2.46 -1.43
C TYR A 37 -12.75 -1.59 -2.62
N SER A 38 -11.54 -1.79 -3.14
CA SER A 38 -11.03 -1.03 -4.27
C SER A 38 -9.86 -1.74 -4.93
N SER A 39 -9.58 -1.39 -6.18
CA SER A 39 -8.38 -1.78 -6.90
C SER A 39 -7.82 -0.60 -7.68
N GLY A 40 -6.50 -0.59 -7.80
CA GLY A 40 -5.75 0.36 -8.61
C GLY A 40 -4.66 -0.35 -9.38
N ARG A 41 -4.23 0.23 -10.50
CA ARG A 41 -3.09 -0.26 -11.28
C ARG A 41 -2.08 0.85 -11.46
N VAL A 42 -0.81 0.50 -11.44
CA VAL A 42 0.28 1.42 -11.76
C VAL A 42 0.27 1.70 -13.26
N VAL A 43 0.03 2.95 -13.63
CA VAL A 43 0.08 3.46 -15.01
C VAL A 43 0.83 4.78 -14.98
N ASP A 44 1.84 4.95 -15.84
CA ASP A 44 2.67 6.17 -15.91
C ASP A 44 3.21 6.62 -14.53
N ASP A 45 3.76 5.67 -13.77
CA ASP A 45 4.28 5.85 -12.41
C ASP A 45 3.24 6.36 -11.40
N GLN A 46 1.95 6.17 -11.68
CA GLN A 46 0.85 6.55 -10.81
C GLN A 46 0.00 5.35 -10.44
N LEU A 47 -0.32 5.25 -9.15
CA LEU A 47 -1.31 4.32 -8.63
C LEU A 47 -2.51 5.11 -8.14
N VAL A 48 -3.61 5.03 -8.88
CA VAL A 48 -4.87 5.69 -8.50
C VAL A 48 -5.77 4.67 -7.81
N ILE A 49 -6.26 5.02 -6.63
CA ILE A 49 -7.19 4.18 -5.85
C ILE A 49 -8.36 5.04 -5.41
N ASP A 50 -9.56 4.62 -5.81
CA ASP A 50 -10.80 5.13 -5.22
C ASP A 50 -10.93 4.56 -3.81
N LEU A 51 -10.85 5.38 -2.78
CA LEU A 51 -10.85 4.92 -1.39
C LEU A 51 -12.17 5.32 -0.70
N PRO A 52 -13.26 4.55 -0.87
CA PRO A 52 -14.50 4.77 -0.12
C PRO A 52 -14.41 4.13 1.27
N LEU A 53 -13.31 4.35 2.00
CA LEU A 53 -13.07 3.73 3.30
C LEU A 53 -13.16 4.73 4.45
N ASP A 54 -13.61 4.25 5.60
CA ASP A 54 -13.68 5.03 6.83
C ASP A 54 -12.31 5.13 7.51
N ALA A 55 -12.18 6.18 8.33
CA ALA A 55 -11.00 6.40 9.16
C ALA A 55 -10.74 5.20 10.08
N SER A 56 -9.45 4.91 10.31
CA SER A 56 -8.97 3.84 11.19
C SER A 56 -9.38 2.42 10.76
N MET A 57 -10.01 2.26 9.59
CA MET A 57 -10.45 0.96 9.07
C MET A 57 -9.24 0.08 8.76
N GLU A 58 -9.28 -1.16 9.26
CA GLU A 58 -8.29 -2.18 8.94
C GLU A 58 -8.55 -2.82 7.58
N ILE A 59 -7.49 -2.99 6.81
CA ILE A 59 -7.53 -3.57 5.46
C ILE A 59 -6.35 -4.52 5.24
N ARG A 60 -6.43 -5.25 4.13
CA ARG A 60 -5.32 -5.99 3.55
C ARG A 60 -5.03 -5.47 2.15
N LEU A 61 -3.75 -5.40 1.83
CA LEU A 61 -3.23 -4.95 0.56
C LEU A 61 -2.68 -6.16 -0.17
N LEU A 62 -3.27 -6.49 -1.31
CA LEU A 62 -2.83 -7.58 -2.18
C LEU A 62 -2.16 -6.98 -3.41
N VAL A 63 -0.89 -7.34 -3.64
CA VAL A 63 -0.09 -6.82 -4.76
C VAL A 63 0.06 -7.90 -5.81
N PHE A 64 -0.38 -7.60 -7.03
CA PHE A 64 -0.29 -8.50 -8.18
C PHE A 64 0.69 -7.91 -9.20
N PRO A 65 1.86 -8.53 -9.40
CA PRO A 65 2.78 -8.17 -10.48
C PRO A 65 2.10 -8.27 -11.86
N PRO A 66 2.51 -7.46 -12.86
CA PRO A 66 1.89 -7.45 -14.19
C PRO A 66 1.96 -8.81 -14.89
N ASP A 67 3.07 -9.54 -14.71
CA ASP A 67 3.35 -10.83 -15.32
C ASP A 67 3.28 -11.99 -14.30
N ALA A 68 2.46 -11.84 -13.26
CA ALA A 68 2.30 -12.85 -12.21
C ALA A 68 1.81 -14.18 -12.80
N SER A 69 2.50 -15.27 -12.48
CA SER A 69 2.04 -16.62 -12.80
C SER A 69 0.85 -17.03 -11.93
N ASP A 70 0.09 -18.04 -12.35
CA ASP A 70 -1.03 -18.57 -11.58
C ASP A 70 -0.65 -18.97 -10.15
N ALA A 71 0.58 -19.46 -9.95
CA ALA A 71 1.11 -19.80 -8.63
C ALA A 71 1.27 -18.57 -7.74
N VAL A 72 1.82 -17.47 -8.28
CA VAL A 72 1.96 -16.19 -7.56
C VAL A 72 0.60 -15.60 -7.25
N ILE A 73 -0.34 -15.65 -8.21
CA ILE A 73 -1.71 -15.19 -8.00
C ILE A 73 -2.37 -15.98 -6.86
N ALA A 74 -2.24 -17.31 -6.85
CA ALA A 74 -2.78 -18.16 -5.79
C ALA A 74 -2.15 -17.86 -4.42
N GLU A 75 -0.84 -17.61 -4.36
CA GLU A 75 -0.15 -17.21 -3.13
C GLU A 75 -0.69 -15.87 -2.59
N VAL A 76 -0.82 -14.86 -3.45
CA VAL A 76 -1.37 -13.56 -3.06
C VAL A 76 -2.82 -13.70 -2.56
N LEU A 77 -3.65 -14.50 -3.24
CA LEU A 77 -5.04 -14.75 -2.85
C LEU A 77 -5.17 -15.58 -1.58
N SER A 78 -4.19 -16.43 -1.26
CA SER A 78 -4.15 -17.16 0.02
C SER A 78 -3.94 -16.24 1.23
N GLY A 79 -3.51 -15.00 0.99
CA GLY A 79 -3.21 -14.02 2.03
C GLY A 79 -1.81 -14.13 2.61
N ALA A 80 -1.01 -15.13 2.22
CA ALA A 80 0.34 -15.32 2.74
C ALA A 80 1.26 -14.11 2.48
N ALA A 81 1.05 -13.42 1.36
CA ALA A 81 1.77 -12.21 0.98
C ALA A 81 0.99 -10.90 1.23
N ALA A 82 -0.13 -10.95 1.96
CA ALA A 82 -0.96 -9.78 2.20
C ALA A 82 -0.27 -8.78 3.14
N ILE A 83 -0.19 -7.52 2.73
CA ILE A 83 0.33 -6.45 3.57
C ILE A 83 -0.81 -5.96 4.46
N HIS A 84 -0.53 -5.78 5.76
CA HIS A 84 -1.50 -5.23 6.70
C HIS A 84 -1.56 -3.72 6.54
N GLY A 85 -2.76 -3.17 6.42
CA GLY A 85 -2.97 -1.73 6.30
C GLY A 85 -4.04 -1.21 7.25
N GLN A 86 -3.94 0.06 7.59
CA GLN A 86 -4.97 0.81 8.30
C GLN A 86 -5.15 2.19 7.64
N VAL A 87 -6.38 2.58 7.35
CA VAL A 87 -6.68 3.91 6.81
C VAL A 87 -6.35 4.96 7.88
N ALA A 88 -5.60 5.99 7.53
CA ALA A 88 -5.26 7.08 8.44
C ALA A 88 -6.53 7.80 8.95
N ASP A 89 -6.47 8.39 10.14
CA ASP A 89 -7.62 9.01 10.78
C ASP A 89 -8.19 10.19 9.96
N ASP A 90 -7.32 10.91 9.25
CA ASP A 90 -7.68 11.99 8.34
C ASP A 90 -8.04 11.52 6.92
N ARG A 91 -7.99 10.20 6.67
CA ARG A 91 -8.25 9.52 5.39
C ARG A 91 -7.33 9.96 4.25
N SER A 92 -6.20 10.61 4.56
CA SER A 92 -5.26 11.12 3.56
C SER A 92 -4.27 10.06 3.06
N ASP A 93 -4.17 8.94 3.78
CA ASP A 93 -3.20 7.88 3.53
C ASP A 93 -3.63 6.53 4.11
N ILE A 94 -2.82 5.51 3.84
CA ILE A 94 -2.90 4.18 4.42
C ILE A 94 -1.57 3.90 5.12
N MET A 95 -1.64 3.58 6.41
CA MET A 95 -0.50 3.12 7.20
C MET A 95 -0.34 1.62 7.02
N VAL A 96 0.80 1.18 6.48
CA VAL A 96 1.08 -0.23 6.18
C VAL A 96 2.12 -0.80 7.13
N ARG A 97 1.93 -2.05 7.54
CA ARG A 97 2.89 -2.82 8.33
C ARG A 97 3.44 -3.96 7.49
N PHE A 98 4.75 -3.96 7.32
CA PHE A 98 5.48 -5.02 6.65
C PHE A 98 6.07 -5.98 7.68
N ALA A 99 6.18 -7.26 7.36
CA ALA A 99 6.67 -8.27 8.31
C ALA A 99 8.08 -7.97 8.87
N ASN A 100 8.91 -7.27 8.09
CA ASN A 100 10.31 -6.96 8.43
C ASN A 100 10.52 -5.49 8.85
N VAL A 101 9.45 -4.73 9.10
CA VAL A 101 9.52 -3.32 9.51
C VAL A 101 8.70 -3.16 10.79
N GLU A 102 9.34 -2.66 11.85
CA GLU A 102 8.74 -2.55 13.18
C GLU A 102 7.60 -1.53 13.21
N ASP A 103 7.82 -0.38 12.58
CA ASP A 103 6.85 0.70 12.53
C ASP A 103 5.91 0.61 11.33
N ALA A 104 4.68 1.09 11.51
CA ALA A 104 3.78 1.32 10.39
C ALA A 104 4.30 2.48 9.55
N VAL A 105 4.36 2.30 8.23
CA VAL A 105 4.84 3.32 7.30
C VAL A 105 3.72 3.84 6.42
N SER A 106 3.82 5.08 6.00
CA SER A 106 2.92 5.67 5.01
C SER A 106 3.06 4.94 3.68
N LEU A 107 1.97 4.40 3.14
CA LEU A 107 1.96 3.76 1.82
C LEU A 107 2.40 4.75 0.74
N ARG A 108 1.93 6.00 0.83
CA ARG A 108 2.31 7.08 -0.08
C ARG A 108 3.82 7.32 -0.08
N ALA A 109 4.41 7.51 1.11
CA ALA A 109 5.84 7.78 1.24
C ALA A 109 6.65 6.59 0.74
N TRP A 110 6.29 5.38 1.14
CA TRP A 110 6.95 4.16 0.70
C TRP A 110 6.92 3.98 -0.82
N LEU A 111 5.76 4.15 -1.47
CA LEU A 111 5.65 4.05 -2.93
C LEU A 111 6.49 5.12 -3.65
N MET A 112 6.52 6.34 -3.12
CA MET A 112 7.29 7.42 -3.73
C MET A 112 8.79 7.21 -3.58
N ASP A 113 9.25 6.99 -2.34
CA ASP A 113 10.68 6.99 -2.00
C ASP A 113 11.37 5.72 -2.50
N GLU A 114 10.71 4.57 -2.36
CA GLU A 114 11.32 3.27 -2.68
C GLU A 114 11.03 2.78 -4.10
N ARG A 115 9.97 3.30 -4.73
CA ARG A 115 9.47 2.78 -6.02
C ARG A 115 9.23 3.86 -7.07
N GLY A 116 9.33 5.14 -6.73
CA GLY A 116 9.06 6.24 -7.67
C GLY A 116 7.60 6.34 -8.10
N VAL A 117 6.67 5.67 -7.40
CA VAL A 117 5.25 5.62 -7.75
C VAL A 117 4.46 6.63 -6.93
N ARG A 118 3.70 7.48 -7.61
CA ARG A 118 2.81 8.45 -6.97
C ARG A 118 1.46 7.81 -6.66
N LEU A 119 1.12 7.75 -5.37
CA LEU A 119 -0.21 7.36 -4.92
C LEU A 119 -1.21 8.51 -5.05
N VAL A 120 -2.35 8.27 -5.69
CA VAL A 120 -3.49 9.20 -5.71
C VAL A 120 -4.68 8.50 -5.06
N LEU A 121 -5.07 8.97 -3.88
CA LEU A 121 -6.26 8.49 -3.18
C LEU A 121 -7.42 9.42 -3.49
N VAL A 122 -8.47 8.87 -4.10
CA VAL A 122 -9.69 9.61 -4.40
C VAL A 122 -10.72 9.30 -3.31
N THR A 123 -10.87 10.21 -2.36
CA THR A 123 -11.87 10.10 -1.30
C THR A 123 -13.17 10.73 -1.77
N ARG A 124 -14.28 9.97 -1.81
CA ARG A 124 -15.61 10.60 -1.94
C ARG A 124 -16.00 11.15 -0.58
N ARG A 125 -16.18 12.47 -0.48
CA ARG A 125 -16.82 13.07 0.72
C ARG A 125 -18.28 12.62 0.72
N SER A 126 -18.63 11.70 1.61
CA SER A 126 -20.03 11.53 2.01
C SER A 126 -20.47 12.87 2.61
N SER A 127 -21.39 13.54 1.93
CA SER A 127 -21.99 14.81 2.36
C SER A 127 -23.01 14.60 3.47
#